data_AF-A0A535USM5-F1
#
_entry.id   AF-A0A535USM5-F1
#
_cell.length_a   1.000
_cell.length_b   1.000
_cell.length_c   1.000
_cell.angle_alpha   90.00
_cell.angle_beta   90.00
_cell.angle_gamma   90.00
#
_symmetry.space_group_name_H-M   'P 1'
#
loop_
_entity.id
_entity.type
_entity.pdbx_description
1 polymer ?
#
loop_
_entity_poly.entity_id
_entity_poly.type
_entity_poly.pdbx_seq_one_letter_code
_entity_poly.pdbx_strand_id
1 'polypeptide(L)' 'MRPPQSLELKAEQRAELEDMRDHARLAYLRERAAALLKIADGMPPLEVAAHGLLRRRDSDTI' A
#
# COMPACT_ATOMS: atom_id res chain seq x y z
N MET A 1 -13.70 -18.12 -2.72
CA MET A 1 -12.42 -17.49 -2.38
C MET A 1 -12.16 -16.40 -3.42
N ARG A 2 -12.09 -15.12 -3.02
CA ARG A 2 -11.77 -14.03 -3.96
C ARG A 2 -10.28 -14.13 -4.29
N PRO A 3 -9.86 -14.11 -5.57
CA PRO A 3 -8.44 -14.15 -5.89
C PRO A 3 -7.72 -12.96 -5.22
N PRO A 4 -6.47 -13.12 -4.78
CA PRO A 4 -5.70 -12.02 -4.24
C PRO A 4 -5.66 -10.91 -5.29
N GLN A 5 -6.09 -9.70 -4.91
CA GLN A 5 -5.99 -8.55 -5.79
C GLN A 5 -4.52 -8.13 -5.80
N SER A 6 -3.79 -8.56 -6.83
CA SER A 6 -2.42 -8.13 -7.09
C SER A 6 -2.43 -6.74 -7.72
N LEU A 7 -1.49 -5.89 -7.31
CA LEU A 7 -1.27 -4.57 -7.89
C LEU A 7 0.00 -4.59 -8.73
N GLU A 8 -0.13 -4.44 -10.05
CA GLU A 8 1.04 -4.25 -10.91
C GLU A 8 1.38 -2.76 -11.01
N LEU A 9 2.63 -2.41 -10.71
CA LEU A 9 3.16 -1.05 -10.82
C LEU A 9 4.21 -0.99 -11.92
N LYS A 10 4.11 0.02 -12.79
CA LYS A 10 5.24 0.41 -13.65
C LYS A 10 6.38 0.98 -12.79
N ALA A 11 7.59 0.98 -13.34
CA ALA A 11 8.77 1.47 -12.65
C ALA A 11 8.60 2.92 -12.15
N GLU A 12 7.98 3.77 -12.97
CA GLU A 12 7.73 5.18 -12.63
C GLU A 12 6.74 5.31 -11.47
N GLN A 13 5.67 4.51 -11.47
CA GLN A 13 4.66 4.51 -10.41
C GLN A 13 5.23 3.99 -9.10
N ARG A 14 6.11 2.97 -9.16
CA ARG A 14 6.83 2.47 -7.99
C ARG A 14 7.72 3.58 -7.41
N ALA A 15 8.49 4.27 -8.24
CA ALA A 15 9.36 5.36 -7.80
C ALA A 15 8.57 6.52 -7.17
N GLU A 16 7.43 6.90 -7.75
CA GLU A 16 6.54 7.92 -7.16
C GLU A 16 5.99 7.51 -5.79
N LEU A 17 5.63 6.24 -5.62
CA LEU A 17 5.15 5.72 -4.35
C LEU A 17 6.28 5.61 -3.32
N GLU A 18 7.49 5.27 -3.72
CA GLU A 18 8.67 5.28 -2.85
C GLU A 18 8.99 6.70 -2.38
N ASP A 19 9.00 7.69 -3.29
CA ASP A 19 9.16 9.10 -2.94
C ASP A 19 8.05 9.59 -2.00
N MET A 20 6.79 9.26 -2.30
CA MET A 20 5.66 9.62 -1.45
C MET A 20 5.76 8.96 -0.06
N ARG A 21 6.20 7.70 0.03
CA ARG A 21 6.39 6.99 1.30
C ARG A 21 7.42 7.70 2.17
N ASP A 22 8.51 8.19 1.57
CA ASP A 22 9.65 8.70 2.32
C ASP A 22 9.54 10.21 2.62
N HIS A 23 8.91 10.98 1.73
CA HIS A 23 8.95 12.45 1.77
C HIS A 23 7.58 13.12 1.96
N ALA A 24 6.45 12.41 1.82
CA ALA A 24 5.16 13.09 1.90
C ALA A 24 4.95 13.75 3.28
N ARG A 25 4.54 15.01 3.26
CA ARG A 25 4.31 15.83 4.46
C ARG A 25 3.24 15.23 5.39
N LEU A 26 2.20 14.63 4.82
CA LEU A 26 1.07 14.08 5.56
C LEU A 26 1.29 12.59 5.86
N ALA A 27 1.18 12.21 7.13
CA ALA A 27 1.47 10.85 7.58
C ALA A 27 0.59 9.78 6.91
N TYR A 28 -0.68 10.09 6.64
CA TYR A 28 -1.59 9.14 5.99
C TYR A 28 -1.21 8.87 4.53
N LEU A 29 -0.56 9.82 3.83
CA LEU A 29 -0.08 9.60 2.47
C LEU A 29 1.09 8.63 2.46
N ARG A 30 2.04 8.78 3.39
CA ARG A 30 3.14 7.82 3.58
C ARG A 30 2.62 6.42 3.88
N GLU A 31 1.60 6.32 4.74
CA GLU A 31 0.94 5.06 5.08
C GLU A 31 0.26 4.41 3.86
N ARG A 32 -0.48 5.18 3.05
CA ARG A 32 -1.11 4.66 1.82
C ARG A 32 -0.09 4.24 0.76
N ALA A 33 0.97 5.02 0.58
CA ALA A 33 2.04 4.68 -0.36
C ALA A 33 2.75 3.37 0.04
N ALA A 34 3.06 3.21 1.34
CA ALA A 34 3.59 1.96 1.87
C ALA A 34 2.62 0.77 1.67
N ALA A 35 1.31 1.00 1.81
CA ALA A 35 0.30 -0.03 1.58
C ALA A 35 0.36 -0.57 0.13
N LEU A 36 0.36 0.35 -0.84
CA LEU A 36 0.35 0.01 -2.26
C LEU A 36 1.64 -0.71 -2.68
N LEU A 37 2.80 -0.27 -2.18
CA LEU A 37 4.08 -0.94 -2.43
C LEU A 37 4.07 -2.39 -1.92
N LYS A 38 3.54 -2.65 -0.71
CA LYS A 38 3.44 -4.01 -0.16
C LYS A 38 2.53 -4.91 -0.97
N ILE A 39 1.40 -4.39 -1.46
CA ILE A 39 0.50 -5.15 -2.32
C ILE A 39 1.18 -5.48 -3.64
N ALA A 40 1.93 -4.54 -4.20
CA ALA A 40 2.70 -4.75 -5.43
C ALA A 40 3.86 -5.74 -5.25
N ASP A 41 4.40 -5.85 -4.04
CA ASP A 41 5.42 -6.84 -3.67
C ASP A 41 4.81 -8.22 -3.34
N GLY A 42 3.49 -8.39 -3.51
CA GLY A 42 2.79 -9.67 -3.40
C GLY A 42 2.07 -9.91 -2.07
N MET A 43 2.06 -8.93 -1.15
CA MET A 43 1.33 -9.07 0.10
C MET A 43 -0.18 -8.92 -0.12
N PRO A 44 -1.03 -9.82 0.39
CA PRO A 44 -2.48 -9.70 0.25
C PRO A 44 -3.01 -8.38 0.86
N PRO A 45 -3.92 -7.64 0.19
CA PRO A 45 -4.44 -6.37 0.70
C PRO A 45 -5.06 -6.47 2.11
N LEU A 46 -5.73 -7.58 2.41
CA LEU A 46 -6.31 -7.85 3.73
C LEU A 46 -5.22 -7.95 4.82
N GLU A 47 -4.09 -8.59 4.49
CA GLU A 47 -2.95 -8.72 5.41
C GLU A 47 -2.27 -7.37 5.60
N VAL A 48 -2.13 -6.58 4.54
CA VAL A 48 -1.62 -5.21 4.60
C VAL A 48 -2.51 -4.33 5.50
N ALA A 49 -3.83 -4.38 5.34
CA ALA A 49 -4.77 -3.59 6.15
C ALA A 49 -4.77 -3.99 7.63
N ALA A 50 -4.58 -5.28 7.93
CA ALA A 50 -4.59 -5.81 9.28
C ALA A 50 -3.26 -5.64 10.03
N HIS A 51 -2.13 -5.80 9.32
CA HIS A 51 -0.79 -5.93 9.93
C HIS A 51 0.30 -5.11 9.23
N GLY A 52 0.08 -4.67 8.00
CA GLY A 52 1.06 -3.95 7.19
C GLY A 52 1.09 -2.44 7.40
N LEU A 53 0.19 -1.86 8.20
CA LEU A 53 0.09 -0.41 8.40
C LEU A 53 0.29 -0.02 9.86
N LEU A 54 0.67 1.24 10.08
CA LEU A 54 0.87 1.80 11.42
C LEU A 54 -0.45 1.81 12.21
N ARG A 55 -1.58 2.01 11.52
CA ARG A 55 -2.91 1.87 12.09
C ARG A 55 -3.71 0.85 11.29
N ARG A 56 -4.48 0.01 11.99
CA ARG A 56 -5.45 -0.88 11.34
C ARG A 56 -6.43 -0.04 10.52
N ARG A 57 -6.63 -0.41 9.27
CA ARG A 57 -7.63 0.19 8.38
C ARG A 57 -8.68 -0.85 8.04
N ASP A 58 -9.91 -0.40 7.88
CA ASP A 58 -10.95 -1.26 7.32
C ASP A 58 -10.60 -1.54 5.85
N SER A 59 -10.55 -2.81 5.50
CA SER A 59 -10.22 -3.28 4.16
C SER A 59 -11.24 -2.86 3.09
N ASP A 60 -12.47 -2.51 3.49
CA ASP A 60 -13.50 -1.99 2.57
C ASP A 60 -13.43 -0.46 2.37
N THR A 61 -12.51 0.24 3.05
CA THR A 61 -12.24 1.66 2.82
C THR A 61 -10.95 1.88 2.03
N ILE A 62 -10.99 1.69 0.71
CA ILE A 62 -9.97 2.18 -0.24
C ILE A 62 -10.66 2.87 -1.41
#